data_AF-A0A532U510-F1
#
_entry.id   AF-A0A532U510-F1
#
_cell.length_a   1.000
_cell.length_b   1.000
_cell.length_c   1.000
_cell.angle_alpha   90.00
_cell.angle_beta   90.00
_cell.angle_gamma   90.00
#
_symmetry.space_group_name_H-M   'P 1'
#
loop_
_entity.id
_entity.type
_entity.pdbx_description
1 polymer ?
#
loop_
_entity_poly.entity_id
_entity_poly.type
_entity_poly.pdbx_seq_one_letter_code
_entity_poly.pdbx_strand_id
1 'polypeptide(L)'
;MTIGYDAEQLASTARAIGAQVIRVPVRYRGREGGLDVGDVDIERPLCELKDQEVLVIVAPLRPAQKVPTICGLCVTPYEGGECPACKAEREEAKRVVEERLLFDQEFSALLSEG
;
A
#
# COMPACT_ATOMS: atom_id res chain seq x y z
N MET A 1 -22.10 6.28 12.64
CA MET A 1 -22.91 5.13 12.18
C MET A 1 -23.01 5.21 10.67
N THR A 2 -22.11 4.57 9.95
CA THR A 2 -22.24 4.39 8.50
C THR A 2 -23.26 3.29 8.28
N ILE A 3 -24.35 3.61 7.58
CA ILE A 3 -25.32 2.62 7.09
C ILE A 3 -24.53 1.75 6.10
N GLY A 4 -23.98 0.65 6.59
CA GLY A 4 -23.21 -0.29 5.79
C GLY A 4 -24.16 -1.09 4.92
N TYR A 5 -24.54 -0.55 3.77
CA TYR A 5 -25.05 -1.41 2.71
C TYR A 5 -23.92 -2.36 2.33
N ASP A 6 -24.13 -3.64 2.60
CA ASP A 6 -23.25 -4.70 2.15
C ASP A 6 -23.19 -4.62 0.61
N ALA A 7 -21.99 -4.55 0.05
CA ALA A 7 -21.80 -4.49 -1.39
C ALA A 7 -22.41 -5.74 -2.08
N GLU A 8 -22.53 -6.87 -1.39
CA GLU A 8 -23.27 -8.04 -1.88
C GLU A 8 -24.78 -7.78 -1.95
N GLN A 9 -25.35 -7.07 -0.98
CA GLN A 9 -26.76 -6.70 -1.00
C GLN A 9 -27.05 -5.76 -2.17
N LEU A 10 -26.18 -4.78 -2.41
CA LEU A 10 -26.29 -3.88 -3.56
C LEU A 10 -26.20 -4.64 -4.89
N ALA A 11 -25.24 -5.57 -5.01
CA ALA A 11 -25.10 -6.42 -6.18
C ALA A 11 -26.36 -7.28 -6.41
N SER A 12 -26.97 -7.80 -5.34
CA SER A 12 -28.22 -8.57 -5.42
C SER A 12 -29.37 -7.72 -5.95
N THR A 13 -29.58 -6.52 -5.38
CA THR A 13 -30.62 -5.58 -5.82
C THR A 13 -30.41 -5.13 -7.27
N ALA A 14 -29.17 -4.85 -7.67
CA ALA A 14 -28.83 -4.47 -9.04
C ALA A 14 -29.23 -5.57 -10.04
N ARG A 15 -28.91 -6.84 -9.75
CA ARG A 15 -29.33 -7.96 -10.61
C ARG A 15 -30.86 -8.09 -10.68
N ALA A 16 -31.57 -7.84 -9.58
CA ALA A 16 -33.03 -7.95 -9.54
C ALA A 16 -33.74 -6.94 -10.46
N ILE A 17 -33.13 -5.78 -10.73
CA ILE A 17 -33.64 -4.78 -11.69
C ILE A 17 -33.09 -4.96 -13.11
N GLY A 18 -32.40 -6.07 -13.39
CA GLY A 18 -31.80 -6.36 -14.70
C GLY A 18 -30.48 -5.65 -14.97
N ALA A 19 -29.87 -4.99 -13.96
CA ALA A 19 -28.56 -4.39 -14.13
C ALA A 19 -27.45 -5.45 -14.17
N GLN A 20 -26.44 -5.19 -14.98
CA GLN A 20 -25.25 -6.03 -15.04
C GLN A 20 -24.35 -5.75 -13.83
N VAL A 21 -23.84 -6.81 -13.20
CA VAL A 21 -22.92 -6.71 -12.05
C VAL A 21 -21.60 -7.37 -12.40
N ILE A 22 -20.54 -6.57 -12.41
CA ILE A 22 -19.17 -7.02 -12.71
C ILE A 22 -18.39 -7.06 -11.38
N ARG A 23 -17.78 -8.21 -11.08
CA ARG A 23 -16.94 -8.42 -9.88
C ARG A 23 -15.52 -8.73 -10.30
N VAL A 24 -14.60 -7.85 -9.93
CA VAL A 24 -13.28 -7.76 -10.55
C VAL A 24 -12.27 -7.19 -9.56
N PRO A 25 -11.05 -7.73 -9.48
CA PRO A 25 -9.98 -7.10 -8.73
C PRO A 25 -9.51 -5.83 -9.47
N VAL A 26 -9.34 -4.73 -8.74
CA VAL A 26 -8.67 -3.55 -9.29
C VAL A 26 -7.17 -3.69 -9.03
N ARG A 27 -6.35 -3.50 -10.06
CA ARG A 27 -4.89 -3.58 -10.02
C ARG A 27 -4.28 -2.32 -10.62
N TYR A 28 -3.05 -2.01 -10.23
CA TYR A 28 -2.30 -0.95 -10.90
C TYR A 28 -1.65 -1.46 -12.18
N ARG A 29 -1.77 -0.69 -13.25
CA ARG A 29 -1.13 -0.95 -14.54
C ARG A 29 0.22 -0.23 -14.61
N GLY A 30 1.29 -0.98 -14.38
CA GLY A 30 2.67 -0.53 -14.62
C GLY A 30 3.08 0.72 -13.82
N ARG A 31 4.22 1.34 -14.22
CA ARG A 31 4.75 2.56 -13.58
C ARG A 31 4.02 3.85 -13.97
N GLU A 32 3.17 3.80 -15.00
CA GLU A 32 2.55 4.98 -15.61
C GLU A 32 1.22 5.39 -14.94
N GLY A 33 0.76 4.66 -13.92
CA GLY A 33 -0.29 5.14 -13.00
C GLY A 33 -1.72 4.89 -13.45
N GLY A 34 -1.98 3.96 -14.37
CA GLY A 34 -3.33 3.53 -14.72
C GLY A 34 -3.90 2.54 -13.69
N LEU A 35 -5.21 2.58 -13.46
CA LEU A 35 -5.94 1.51 -12.79
C LEU A 35 -6.50 0.56 -13.86
N ASP A 36 -6.30 -0.73 -13.64
CA ASP A 36 -6.83 -1.80 -14.47
C ASP A 36 -7.85 -2.60 -13.66
N VAL A 37 -8.96 -2.96 -14.30
CA VAL A 37 -10.08 -3.64 -13.64
C VAL A 37 -10.03 -5.14 -13.94
N GLY A 38 -8.86 -5.71 -13.67
CA GLY A 38 -8.55 -7.11 -13.97
C GLY A 38 -8.63 -7.41 -15.47
N ASP A 39 -8.97 -8.65 -15.81
CA ASP A 39 -9.03 -9.09 -17.21
C ASP A 39 -10.38 -8.82 -17.88
N VAL A 40 -11.21 -7.93 -17.31
CA VAL A 40 -12.53 -7.61 -17.86
C VAL A 40 -12.44 -6.38 -18.75
N ASP A 41 -12.80 -6.59 -20.00
CA ASP A 41 -13.06 -5.51 -20.94
C ASP A 41 -14.38 -4.80 -20.56
N ILE A 42 -14.25 -3.68 -19.83
CA ILE A 42 -15.38 -2.84 -19.43
C ILE A 42 -15.99 -2.10 -20.63
N GLU A 43 -15.25 -1.92 -21.72
CA GLU A 43 -15.75 -1.19 -22.89
C GLU A 43 -16.89 -1.96 -23.56
N ARG A 44 -16.81 -3.29 -23.61
CA ARG A 44 -17.83 -4.14 -24.21
C ARG A 44 -19.25 -3.92 -23.61
N PRO A 45 -19.48 -4.03 -22.29
CA PRO A 45 -20.80 -3.79 -21.72
C PRO A 45 -21.24 -2.32 -21.83
N LEU A 46 -20.30 -1.36 -21.82
CA LEU A 46 -20.66 0.05 -22.05
C LEU A 46 -21.08 0.32 -23.50
N CYS A 47 -20.51 -0.39 -24.47
CA CYS A 47 -20.93 -0.29 -25.88
C CYS A 47 -22.39 -0.70 -26.08
N GLU A 48 -22.90 -1.67 -25.31
CA GLU A 48 -24.31 -2.08 -25.37
C GLU A 48 -25.27 -1.00 -24.82
N LEU A 49 -24.74 -0.07 -24.02
CA LEU A 49 -25.46 1.05 -23.41
C LEU A 49 -25.20 2.39 -24.13
N LYS A 50 -24.67 2.34 -25.35
CA LYS A 50 -24.36 3.55 -26.12
C LYS A 50 -25.58 4.46 -26.24
N ASP A 51 -25.34 5.76 -26.12
CA ASP A 51 -26.34 6.83 -26.22
C ASP A 51 -27.40 6.82 -25.10
N GLN A 52 -27.17 6.04 -24.03
CA GLN A 52 -27.98 6.05 -22.81
C GLN A 52 -27.22 6.70 -21.66
N GLU A 53 -27.96 7.29 -20.71
CA GLU A 53 -27.39 7.74 -19.44
C GLU A 53 -27.15 6.51 -18.55
N VAL A 54 -25.91 6.33 -18.09
CA VAL A 54 -25.51 5.15 -17.30
C VAL A 54 -25.10 5.54 -15.88
N LEU A 55 -25.58 4.77 -14.90
CA LEU A 55 -25.13 4.85 -13.52
C LEU A 55 -24.11 3.73 -13.26
N VAL A 56 -22.87 4.12 -12.92
CA VAL A 56 -21.80 3.18 -12.52
C VAL A 56 -21.62 3.24 -11.01
N ILE A 57 -21.71 2.09 -10.34
CA ILE A 57 -21.47 1.99 -8.89
C ILE A 57 -20.23 1.15 -8.64
N VAL A 58 -19.25 1.74 -7.93
CA VAL A 58 -18.02 1.08 -7.51
C VAL A 58 -18.03 0.94 -6.00
N ALA A 59 -17.99 -0.30 -5.51
CA ALA A 59 -18.03 -0.61 -4.07
C ALA A 59 -16.93 -1.62 -3.69
N PRO A 60 -16.21 -1.41 -2.57
CA PRO A 60 -15.22 -2.37 -2.11
C PRO A 60 -15.93 -3.63 -1.57
N LEU A 61 -15.63 -4.79 -2.16
CA LEU A 61 -16.13 -6.08 -1.66
C LEU A 61 -15.31 -6.62 -0.49
N ARG A 62 -14.04 -6.20 -0.40
CA ARG A 62 -13.09 -6.60 0.63
C ARG A 62 -12.21 -5.41 0.98
N PRO A 63 -11.70 -5.30 2.22
CA PRO A 63 -10.70 -4.31 2.56
C PRO A 63 -9.47 -4.49 1.66
N ALA A 64 -8.83 -3.36 1.30
CA ALA A 64 -7.58 -3.40 0.55
C ALA A 64 -6.57 -4.26 1.31
N GLN A 65 -5.99 -5.24 0.62
CA GLN A 65 -4.88 -6.00 1.16
C GLN A 65 -3.70 -5.04 1.27
N LYS A 66 -3.24 -4.77 2.49
CA LYS A 66 -2.04 -3.94 2.67
C LYS A 66 -0.88 -4.63 1.98
N VAL A 67 -0.37 -4.02 0.92
CA VAL A 67 0.88 -4.48 0.31
C VAL A 67 2.00 -3.95 1.20
N PRO A 68 2.84 -4.81 1.80
CA PRO A 68 3.95 -4.34 2.60
C PRO A 68 4.91 -3.55 1.72
N THR A 69 5.40 -2.42 2.23
CA THR A 69 6.44 -1.65 1.58
C THR A 69 7.72 -2.48 1.59
N ILE A 70 8.42 -2.59 0.46
CA ILE A 70 9.73 -3.23 0.41
C ILE A 70 10.79 -2.18 0.72
N CYS A 71 11.65 -2.44 1.70
CA CYS A 71 12.76 -1.55 2.01
C CYS A 71 13.76 -1.49 0.84
N GLY A 72 14.09 -0.29 0.35
CA GLY A 72 15.07 -0.11 -0.71
C GLY A 72 16.53 -0.41 -0.32
N LEU A 73 16.81 -0.59 0.98
CA LEU A 73 18.16 -0.86 1.50
C LEU A 73 18.36 -2.33 1.82
N CYS A 74 17.51 -2.91 2.68
CA CYS A 74 17.65 -4.31 3.13
C CYS A 74 16.67 -5.28 2.46
N VAL A 75 15.84 -4.80 1.52
CA VAL A 75 14.88 -5.62 0.75
C VAL A 75 13.83 -6.34 1.62
N THR A 76 13.73 -5.99 2.91
CA THR A 76 12.79 -6.62 3.84
C THR A 76 11.41 -5.96 3.71
N PRO A 77 10.31 -6.75 3.63
CA PRO A 77 8.96 -6.22 3.68
C PRO A 77 8.65 -5.61 5.06
N TYR A 78 8.02 -4.44 5.10
CA TYR A 78 7.61 -3.80 6.35
C TYR A 78 6.30 -3.00 6.19
N GLU A 79 5.65 -2.73 7.32
CA GLU A 79 4.52 -1.78 7.40
C GLU A 79 4.95 -0.51 8.14
N GLY A 80 4.40 0.64 7.74
CA GLY A 80 4.65 1.93 8.39
C GLY A 80 5.55 2.87 7.59
N GLY A 81 5.97 3.98 8.22
CA GLY A 81 6.71 5.06 7.56
C GLY A 81 8.22 4.82 7.42
N GLU A 82 8.82 3.92 8.21
CA GLU A 82 10.26 3.65 8.23
C GLU A 82 10.53 2.15 8.39
N CYS A 83 11.57 1.64 7.72
CA CYS A 83 11.96 0.23 7.83
C CYS A 83 12.52 -0.08 9.24
N PRO A 84 11.91 -0.99 10.00
CA PRO A 84 12.31 -1.27 11.37
C PRO A 84 13.71 -1.88 11.47
N ALA A 85 14.09 -2.75 10.53
CA ALA A 85 15.42 -3.36 10.49
C ALA A 85 16.52 -2.32 10.25
N CYS A 86 16.40 -1.50 9.20
CA CYS A 86 17.39 -0.46 8.93
C CYS A 86 17.43 0.62 10.02
N LYS A 87 16.30 0.92 10.66
CA LYS A 87 16.27 1.82 11.81
C LYS A 87 17.11 1.27 12.96
N ALA A 88 16.92 0.00 13.32
CA ALA A 88 17.66 -0.66 14.38
C ALA A 88 19.17 -0.69 14.09
N GLU A 89 19.57 -1.09 12.88
CA GLU A 89 20.98 -1.08 12.46
C GLU A 89 21.60 0.32 12.52
N ARG A 90 20.86 1.35 12.11
CA ARG A 90 21.31 2.75 12.18
C ARG A 90 21.49 3.22 13.63
N GLU A 91 20.58 2.83 14.53
CA GLU A 91 20.67 3.17 15.94
C GLU A 91 21.84 2.45 16.63
N GLU A 92 22.06 1.18 16.29
CA GLU A 92 23.19 0.42 16.80
C GLU A 92 24.53 0.99 16.31
N ALA A 93 24.64 1.27 15.01
CA ALA A 93 25.83 1.90 14.44
C ALA A 93 26.15 3.25 15.10
N LYS A 94 25.12 4.05 15.45
CA LYS A 94 25.32 5.30 16.20
C LYS A 94 25.92 5.05 17.57
N ARG A 95 25.41 4.07 18.33
CA ARG A 95 25.95 3.73 19.66
C ARG A 95 27.41 3.33 19.59
N VAL A 96 27.77 2.45 18.66
CA VAL A 96 29.16 1.99 18.49
C VAL A 96 30.09 3.16 18.17
N VAL A 97 29.65 4.09 17.32
CA VAL A 97 30.43 5.30 17.00
C VAL A 97 30.57 6.22 18.22
N GLU A 98 29.48 6.44 18.97
CA GLU A 98 29.50 7.26 20.19
C GLU A 98 30.44 6.68 21.26
N GLU A 99 30.35 5.37 21.52
CA GLU A 99 31.24 4.66 22.44
C GLU A 99 32.71 4.78 22.02
N ARG A 100 32.99 4.65 20.71
CA ARG A 100 34.34 4.79 20.19
C ARG A 100 34.90 6.21 20.36
N LEU A 101 34.07 7.22 20.09
CA LEU A 101 34.47 8.62 20.25
C LEU A 101 34.79 8.96 21.72
N LEU A 102 34.00 8.44 22.66
CA LEU A 102 34.26 8.61 24.10
C LEU A 102 35.59 7.96 24.49
N PHE A 103 35.82 6.72 24.07
CA PHE A 103 37.08 6.02 24.33
C PHE A 103 38.29 6.77 23.76
N ASP A 104 38.20 7.27 22.52
CA ASP A 104 39.30 7.99 21.88
C ASP A 104 39.56 9.35 22.58
N GLN A 105 38.52 10.03 23.11
CA GLN A 105 38.67 11.26 23.91
C GLN A 105 39.36 11.00 25.25
N GLU A 106 38.94 9.97 25.98
CA GLU A 106 39.56 9.59 27.25
C GLU A 106 41.03 9.20 27.06
N PHE A 107 41.31 8.41 26.02
CA PHE A 107 42.66 7.99 25.69
C PHE A 107 43.55 9.19 25.30
N SER A 108 43.02 10.14 24.52
CA SER A 108 43.75 11.37 24.16
C SER A 108 44.04 12.24 25.38
N ALA A 109 43.12 12.33 26.35
CA ALA A 109 43.34 13.11 27.58
C ALA A 109 44.46 12.50 28.43
N LEU A 110 44.47 11.18 28.59
CA LEU A 110 45.51 10.45 29.34
C LEU A 110 46.91 10.60 28.71
N LEU A 111 47.00 10.65 27.38
CA LEU A 111 48.27 10.87 26.68
C LEU A 111 48.77 12.32 26.76
N SER A 112 47.92 13.28 27.14
CA SER A 112 48.30 14.69 27.29
C SER A 112 48.75 15.05 28.71
N GLU A 113 48.56 14.16 29.69
CA GLU A 113 48.95 14.34 31.10
C GLU A 113 50.26 13.63 31.50
N GLY A 114 50.89 12.88 30.59
CA GLY A 114 52.15 12.16 30.80
C GLY A 114 53.30 12.71 29.95
#